data_AF-A0A8D5FW15-F1
#
_entry.id   AF-A0A8D5FW15-F1
#
_cell.length_a   1.000
_cell.length_b   1.000
_cell.length_c   1.000
_cell.angle_alpha   90.00
_cell.angle_beta   90.00
_cell.angle_gamma   90.00
#
_symmetry.space_group_name_H-M   'P 1'
#
loop_
_entity.id
_entity.type
_entity.pdbx_description
1 polymer ?
#
loop_
_entity_poly.entity_id
_entity_poly.type
_entity_poly.pdbx_seq_one_letter_code
_entity_poly.pdbx_strand_id
1 'polypeptide(L)' 'MDVQFTVKRVGVVHSCLKEKFGIPRQPGMAPSVTASLELLPPFDREEMVRELENFSHVWVQFYFHRAVDEGWKVTVRPPG' A
#
# COMPACT_ATOMS: atom_id res chain seq x y z
N MET A 1 0.05 28.68 -6.93
CA MET A 1 0.54 28.57 -5.55
C MET A 1 0.98 27.13 -5.37
N ASP A 2 2.25 26.89 -5.07
CA ASP A 2 2.72 25.54 -4.74
C ASP A 2 2.22 25.18 -3.34
N VAL A 3 1.35 24.18 -3.26
CA VAL A 3 0.88 23.62 -1.99
C VAL A 3 1.57 22.28 -1.79
N GLN A 4 2.41 22.20 -0.75
CA GLN A 4 3.05 20.96 -0.34
C GLN A 4 2.26 20.31 0.79
N PHE A 5 2.15 18.99 0.76
CA PHE A 5 1.50 18.20 1.80
C PHE A 5 2.52 17.26 2.45
N THR A 6 2.52 17.24 3.77
CA THR A 6 3.25 16.22 4.55
C THR A 6 2.31 15.09 4.90
N VAL A 7 2.73 13.88 4.62
CA VAL A 7 1.98 12.64 4.83
C VAL A 7 2.72 11.78 5.83
N LYS A 8 2.04 11.41 6.90
CA LYS A 8 2.57 10.50 7.91
C LYS A 8 2.01 9.11 7.63
N ARG A 9 2.87 8.10 7.56
CA ARG A 9 2.41 6.71 7.45
C ARG A 9 1.54 6.36 8.67
N VAL A 10 0.43 5.68 8.42
CA VAL A 10 -0.49 5.20 9.45
C VAL A 10 -0.23 3.74 9.83
N GLY A 11 0.47 3.00 8.96
CA GLY A 11 0.69 1.57 9.12
C GLY A 11 1.74 0.99 8.17
N VAL A 12 1.92 -0.32 8.25
CA VAL A 12 2.80 -1.13 7.39
C VAL A 12 2.00 -2.28 6.78
N VAL A 13 2.13 -2.46 5.46
CA VAL A 13 1.53 -3.60 4.76
C VAL A 13 2.52 -4.76 4.79
N HIS A 14 2.06 -5.90 5.31
CA HIS A 14 2.76 -7.17 5.29
C HIS A 14 2.10 -8.08 4.26
N SER A 15 2.89 -8.60 3.31
CA SER A 15 2.39 -9.54 2.31
C SER A 15 3.40 -10.66 2.10
N CYS A 16 2.93 -11.81 1.59
CA CYS A 16 3.82 -12.90 1.20
C CYS A 16 4.66 -12.58 -0.06
N LEU A 17 4.39 -11.45 -0.72
CA LEU A 17 5.07 -10.99 -1.93
C LEU A 17 6.31 -10.18 -1.57
N LYS A 18 7.46 -10.85 -1.53
CA LYS A 18 8.75 -10.25 -1.13
C LYS A 18 9.47 -9.54 -2.27
N GLU A 19 9.12 -9.84 -3.52
CA GLU A 19 9.80 -9.34 -4.71
C GLU A 19 8.81 -8.76 -5.71
N LYS A 20 9.23 -7.71 -6.42
CA LYS A 20 8.40 -7.01 -7.43
C LYS A 20 8.13 -7.87 -8.66
N PHE A 21 9.03 -8.81 -8.95
CA PHE A 21 8.89 -9.78 -10.04
C PHE A 21 8.04 -10.96 -9.56
N GLY A 22 6.95 -11.25 -10.29
CA GLY A 22 6.01 -12.33 -9.94
C GLY A 22 4.73 -11.88 -9.24
N ILE A 23 4.61 -10.59 -8.89
CA ILE A 23 3.33 -10.03 -8.43
C ILE A 23 2.33 -10.03 -9.60
N PRO A 24 1.13 -10.61 -9.44
CA PRO A 24 0.13 -10.62 -10.51
C PRO A 24 -0.22 -9.18 -10.89
N ARG A 25 -0.15 -8.90 -12.20
CA ARG A 25 -0.46 -7.58 -12.76
C ARG A 25 -1.95 -7.25 -12.66
N GLN A 26 -2.78 -8.25 -12.42
CA GLN A 26 -4.22 -8.12 -12.23
C GLN A 26 -4.62 -8.62 -10.82
N PRO A 27 -5.36 -7.80 -10.06
CA PRO A 27 -6.02 -8.26 -8.83
C PRO A 27 -6.90 -9.48 -9.13
N GLY A 28 -6.84 -10.51 -8.29
CA GLY A 28 -7.69 -11.72 -8.42
C GLY A 28 -7.06 -12.92 -9.14
N MET A 29 -5.86 -12.79 -9.73
CA MET A 29 -5.15 -13.95 -10.31
C MET A 29 -4.65 -14.96 -9.28
N ALA A 30 -4.52 -14.55 -8.01
CA ALA A 30 -4.06 -15.40 -6.93
C ALA A 30 -4.91 -15.17 -5.67
N PRO A 31 -6.14 -15.74 -5.59
CA PRO A 31 -7.05 -15.52 -4.48
C PRO A 31 -6.53 -16.04 -3.13
N SER A 32 -5.53 -16.93 -3.15
CA SER A 32 -4.83 -17.41 -1.96
C SER A 32 -3.79 -16.43 -1.40
N VAL A 33 -3.46 -15.35 -2.12
CA VAL A 33 -2.52 -14.32 -1.67
C VAL A 33 -3.26 -13.34 -0.78
N THR A 34 -2.94 -13.36 0.50
CA THR A 34 -3.43 -12.40 1.49
C THR A 34 -2.32 -11.47 1.94
N ALA A 35 -2.72 -10.29 2.42
CA ALA A 35 -1.86 -9.31 3.05
C ALA A 35 -2.56 -8.77 4.30
N SER A 36 -1.79 -8.31 5.27
CA SER A 36 -2.30 -7.61 6.45
C SER A 36 -1.77 -6.19 6.51
N LEU A 37 -2.58 -5.26 6.99
CA LEU A 37 -2.18 -3.90 7.29
C LEU A 37 -2.08 -3.75 8.81
N GLU A 38 -0.87 -3.57 9.31
CA GLU A 38 -0.61 -3.25 10.72
C GLU A 38 -0.68 -1.74 10.90
N LEU A 39 -1.65 -1.25 11.68
CA LEU A 39 -1.70 0.15 12.09
C LEU A 39 -0.68 0.40 13.21
N LEU A 40 0.03 1.52 13.12
CA LEU A 40 1.06 1.91 14.08
C LEU A 40 0.55 2.99 15.03
N PRO A 41 1.09 3.09 16.25
CA PRO A 41 0.77 4.19 17.16
C PRO A 41 0.91 5.57 16.52
N PRO A 42 -0.04 6.50 16.75
CA PRO A 42 -1.22 6.40 17.63
C PRO A 42 -2.50 5.91 16.91
N PHE A 43 -2.36 5.34 15.72
CA PHE A 43 -3.47 4.90 14.87
C PHE A 43 -3.88 3.44 15.10
N ASP A 44 -3.20 2.74 16.01
CA ASP A 44 -3.42 1.35 16.41
C ASP A 44 -4.61 1.20 17.37
N ARG A 45 -5.69 1.93 17.12
CA ARG A 45 -6.89 1.93 17.96
C ARG A 45 -8.08 1.37 17.20
N GLU A 46 -8.97 0.66 17.90
CA GLU A 46 -10.17 0.07 17.31
C GLU A 46 -11.06 1.10 16.60
N GLU A 47 -11.13 2.34 17.12
CA GLU A 47 -11.96 3.37 16.52
C GLU A 47 -11.50 3.78 15.11
N MET A 48 -10.24 3.52 14.76
CA MET A 48 -9.68 3.83 13.43
C MET A 48 -10.21 2.91 12.33
N VAL A 49 -10.76 1.75 12.69
CA VAL A 49 -11.27 0.74 11.75
C VAL A 49 -12.73 0.37 11.99
N ARG A 50 -13.39 1.04 12.95
CA ARG A 50 -14.78 0.79 13.28
C ARG A 50 -15.68 0.94 12.05
N GLU A 51 -16.65 0.04 11.92
CA GLU A 51 -17.60 -0.05 10.81
C GLU A 51 -16.98 -0.49 9.47
N LEU A 52 -15.66 -0.63 9.34
CA LEU A 52 -15.04 -1.15 8.10
C LEU A 52 -15.47 -2.59 7.82
N GLU A 53 -15.83 -3.36 8.85
CA GLU A 53 -16.37 -4.71 8.73
C GLU A 53 -17.68 -4.80 7.94
N ASN A 54 -18.41 -3.69 7.80
CA ASN A 54 -19.64 -3.62 7.03
C ASN A 54 -19.39 -3.46 5.51
N PHE A 55 -18.14 -3.31 5.09
CA PHE A 55 -17.76 -3.15 3.69
C PHE A 55 -17.00 -4.38 3.18
N SER A 56 -17.29 -4.78 1.94
CA SER A 56 -16.57 -5.88 1.29
C SER A 56 -15.21 -5.47 0.73
N HIS A 57 -14.99 -4.17 0.49
CA HIS A 57 -13.78 -3.64 -0.13
C HIS A 57 -13.37 -2.31 0.48
N VAL A 58 -12.07 -2.07 0.56
CA VAL A 58 -11.47 -0.81 1.01
C VAL A 58 -10.40 -0.36 0.03
N TRP A 59 -10.16 0.95 -0.04
CA TRP A 59 -9.03 1.50 -0.78
C TRP A 59 -7.85 1.70 0.16
N VAL A 60 -6.69 1.18 -0.23
CA VAL A 60 -5.43 1.35 0.50
C VAL A 60 -4.47 2.17 -0.36
N GLN A 61 -4.16 3.39 0.07
CA GLN A 61 -3.10 4.20 -0.52
C GLN A 61 -1.79 3.93 0.22
N PHE A 62 -0.77 3.51 -0.51
CA PHE A 62 0.54 3.20 0.07
C PHE A 62 1.68 3.83 -0.73
N TYR A 63 2.84 3.91 -0.10
CA TYR A 63 4.07 4.43 -0.70
C TYR A 63 4.97 3.27 -1.09
N PHE A 64 5.47 3.28 -2.33
CA PHE A 64 6.54 2.40 -2.77
C PHE A 64 7.86 2.90 -2.17
N HIS A 65 8.11 2.61 -0.90
CA HIS A 65 9.25 3.11 -0.13
C HIS A 65 10.61 2.93 -0.84
N ARG A 66 10.83 1.81 -1.54
CA ARG A 66 12.07 1.59 -2.32
C ARG A 66 12.16 2.41 -3.60
N ALA A 67 11.03 2.86 -4.17
CA ALA A 67 11.04 3.71 -5.37
C ALA A 67 11.41 5.16 -5.03
N VAL A 68 11.22 5.57 -3.77
CA VAL A 68 11.59 6.92 -3.30
C VAL A 68 13.11 7.10 -3.36
N ASP A 69 13.88 6.08 -3.00
CA ASP A 69 15.34 6.11 -3.01
C ASP A 69 15.92 6.28 -4.43
N GLU A 70 15.17 5.90 -5.46
CA GLU A 70 15.58 6.03 -6.87
C GLU A 70 15.38 7.44 -7.44
N GLY A 71 14.73 8.34 -6.69
CA GLY A 71 14.41 9.70 -7.13
C GLY A 71 13.34 9.78 -8.23
N TRP A 72 13.03 11.00 -8.65
CA TRP A 72 12.06 11.25 -9.71
C TRP A 72 12.61 10.83 -11.08
N LYS A 73 11.81 10.07 -11.85
CA LYS A 73 12.13 9.64 -13.21
C LYS A 73 11.03 10.11 -14.17
N VAL A 74 11.43 10.71 -15.29
CA VAL A 74 10.50 11.25 -16.31
C VAL A 74 9.91 10.13 -17.18
N THR A 75 10.56 8.96 -17.22
CA THR A 75 10.15 7.82 -18.03
C THR A 75 10.11 6.55 -17.20
N VAL A 76 9.22 5.63 -17.57
CA VAL A 76 9.10 4.29 -16.99
C VAL A 76 9.48 3.25 -18.04
N ARG A 77 10.22 2.21 -17.65
CA ARG A 77 10.42 1.04 -18.52
C ARG A 77 9.18 0.15 -18.43
N PRO A 78 8.46 -0.10 -19.54
CA PRO A 78 7.34 -1.04 -19.52
C PRO A 78 7.82 -2.45 -19.16
N PRO A 79 7.03 -3.24 -18.42
CA PRO A 79 7.40 -4.61 -18.09
C PRO A 79 7.26 -5.51 -19.34
N GLY A 80 8.40 -5.82 -19.96
CA GLY A 80 8.57 -6.81 -21.04
C GLY A 80 8.94 -8.19 -20.53
#